data_AF-A0AB38D0X1-F1
#
_entry.id   AF-A0AB38D0X1-F1
#
_cell.length_a   1.000
_cell.length_b   1.000
_cell.length_c   1.000
_cell.angle_alpha   90.00
_cell.angle_beta   90.00
_cell.angle_gamma   90.00
#
_symmetry.space_group_name_H-M   'P 1'
#
loop_
_entity.id
_entity.type
_entity.pdbx_description
1 polymer ?
#
loop_
_entity_poly.entity_id
_entity_poly.type
_entity_poly.pdbx_seq_one_letter_code
_entity_poly.pdbx_strand_id
1 'polypeptide(L)'
;MPELNVERLKAIRDLIKLDPTKHVQRYWAEFDTSELPKTEHGEPIEVSCGTAACVAGWACQMEGDKFSISRFELMGAPSKVTADFVRSEDGEVHFIADRAREILGLDRETSNIVFCEAWSTKQVLKILKALIKTGEIPQKYVNKYEDF
;
A
#
# COMPACT_ATOMS: atom_id res chain seq x y z
N MET A 1 -13.92 -15.72 -7.25
CA MET A 1 -13.12 -14.85 -6.36
C MET A 1 -11.68 -15.25 -6.54
N PRO A 2 -10.73 -14.31 -6.64
CA PRO A 2 -9.31 -14.67 -6.68
C PRO A 2 -8.92 -15.39 -5.38
N GLU A 3 -8.00 -16.33 -5.49
CA GLU A 3 -7.45 -17.07 -4.33
C GLU A 3 -6.50 -16.16 -3.55
N LEU A 4 -6.53 -16.25 -2.21
CA LEU A 4 -5.70 -15.46 -1.33
C LEU A 4 -4.21 -15.67 -1.63
N ASN A 5 -3.48 -14.59 -1.93
CA ASN A 5 -2.05 -14.66 -2.22
C ASN A 5 -1.23 -14.69 -0.92
N VAL A 6 -1.16 -15.86 -0.29
CA VAL A 6 -0.48 -16.08 1.00
C VAL A 6 1.01 -15.77 0.91
N GLU A 7 1.66 -16.02 -0.23
CA GLU A 7 3.09 -15.75 -0.42
C GLU A 7 3.38 -14.24 -0.39
N ARG A 8 2.58 -13.45 -1.12
CA ARG A 8 2.73 -11.99 -1.10
C ARG A 8 2.44 -11.39 0.27
N LEU A 9 1.42 -11.89 0.98
CA LEU A 9 1.14 -11.46 2.36
C LEU A 9 2.30 -11.78 3.31
N LYS A 10 2.96 -12.94 3.17
CA LYS A 10 4.17 -13.28 3.94
C LYS A 10 5.31 -12.32 3.64
N ALA A 11 5.57 -12.04 2.37
CA ALA A 11 6.63 -11.13 1.94
C ALA A 11 6.43 -9.72 2.54
N ILE A 12 5.22 -9.18 2.46
CA ILE A 12 4.89 -7.88 3.06
C ILE A 12 5.09 -7.91 4.58
N ARG A 13 4.54 -8.90 5.28
CA ARG A 13 4.72 -9.05 6.73
C ARG A 13 6.20 -9.08 7.12
N ASP A 14 7.02 -9.79 6.36
CA ASP A 14 8.43 -9.97 6.69
C ASP A 14 9.23 -8.71 6.39
N LEU A 15 8.91 -7.97 5.33
CA LEU A 15 9.50 -6.65 5.09
C LEU A 15 9.09 -5.65 6.19
N ILE A 16 7.86 -5.71 6.75
CA ILE A 16 7.39 -4.80 7.81
C ILE A 16 8.17 -5.08 9.09
N LYS A 17 8.51 -6.34 9.34
CA LYS A 17 9.34 -6.73 10.48
C LYS A 17 10.80 -6.34 10.30
N LEU A 18 11.30 -6.42 9.05
CA LEU A 18 12.68 -6.07 8.73
C LEU A 18 12.94 -4.57 8.88
N ASP A 19 12.01 -3.74 8.40
CA ASP A 19 12.11 -2.28 8.48
C ASP A 19 10.77 -1.64 8.91
N PRO A 20 10.44 -1.70 10.22
CA PRO A 20 9.16 -1.19 10.72
C PRO A 20 8.99 0.33 10.52
N THR A 21 10.08 1.07 10.39
CA THR A 21 10.08 2.52 10.19
C THR A 21 9.61 2.94 8.81
N LYS A 22 9.74 2.06 7.80
CA LYS A 22 9.21 2.27 6.45
C LYS A 22 7.77 1.79 6.25
N HIS A 23 7.15 1.23 7.29
CA HIS A 23 5.73 0.90 7.25
C HIS A 23 4.91 2.01 7.89
N VAL A 24 4.22 2.78 7.05
CA VAL A 24 3.28 3.82 7.47
C VAL A 24 1.92 3.49 6.92
N GLN A 25 1.06 2.90 7.76
CA GLN A 25 -0.25 2.41 7.35
C GLN A 25 -1.16 3.50 6.77
N ARG A 26 -0.93 4.76 7.17
CA ARG A 26 -1.72 5.91 6.75
C ARG A 26 -1.60 6.26 5.26
N TYR A 27 -0.45 5.97 4.65
CA TYR A 27 -0.17 6.39 3.29
C TYR A 27 -0.02 5.18 2.39
N TRP A 28 -0.67 5.22 1.22
CA TRP A 28 -0.47 4.21 0.20
C TRP A 28 1.01 4.10 -0.15
N ALA A 29 1.61 5.22 -0.50
CA ALA A 29 3.05 5.43 -0.53
C ALA A 29 3.38 6.89 -0.23
N GLU A 30 4.51 7.12 0.45
CA GLU A 30 5.09 8.42 0.76
C GLU A 30 6.47 8.53 0.13
N PHE A 31 6.83 9.74 -0.32
CA PHE A 31 8.10 10.04 -0.96
C PHE A 31 8.66 11.35 -0.43
N ASP A 32 9.97 11.42 -0.23
CA ASP A 32 10.67 12.68 0.02
C ASP A 32 10.89 13.40 -1.31
N THR A 33 10.41 14.64 -1.43
CA THR A 33 10.43 15.37 -2.71
C THR A 33 11.84 15.67 -3.23
N SER A 34 12.84 15.68 -2.34
CA SER A 34 14.26 15.78 -2.71
C SER A 34 14.81 14.57 -3.47
N GLU A 35 14.16 13.41 -3.35
CA GLU A 35 14.56 12.16 -4.01
C GLU A 35 13.81 11.92 -5.33
N LEU A 36 12.81 12.76 -5.63
CA LEU A 36 12.02 12.63 -6.85
C LEU A 36 12.79 13.16 -8.07
N PRO A 37 12.67 12.49 -9.23
CA PRO A 37 13.25 12.99 -10.47
C PRO A 37 12.66 14.37 -10.80
N LYS A 38 13.52 15.29 -11.23
CA LYS A 38 13.09 16.61 -11.70
C LYS A 38 12.49 16.46 -13.09
N THR A 39 11.16 16.49 -13.19
CA THR A 39 10.46 16.53 -14.46
C THR A 39 10.20 17.97 -14.90
N GLU A 40 10.01 18.19 -16.20
CA GLU A 40 9.49 19.46 -16.70
C GLU A 40 8.11 19.73 -16.08
N HIS A 41 7.82 21.00 -15.80
CA HIS A 41 6.61 21.39 -15.09
C HIS A 41 5.33 20.86 -15.77
N GLY A 42 4.67 19.88 -15.15
CA GLY A 42 3.29 19.51 -15.49
C GLY A 42 3.01 18.02 -15.59
N GLU A 43 4.02 17.19 -15.81
CA GLU A 43 3.84 15.74 -16.01
C GLU A 43 3.85 14.96 -14.69
N PRO A 44 3.03 13.90 -14.55
CA PRO A 44 3.12 12.96 -13.43
C PRO A 44 4.52 12.36 -13.30
N ILE A 45 4.94 12.12 -12.07
CA ILE A 45 6.21 11.45 -11.78
C ILE A 45 5.94 9.98 -11.46
N GLU A 46 6.66 9.10 -12.12
CA GLU A 46 6.63 7.67 -11.84
C GLU A 46 7.84 7.23 -11.01
N VAL A 47 7.59 6.54 -9.90
CA VAL A 47 8.63 6.11 -8.96
C VAL A 47 8.42 4.64 -8.59
N SER A 48 9.49 3.85 -8.66
CA SER A 48 9.43 2.41 -8.36
C SER A 48 9.52 2.09 -6.86
N CYS A 49 9.99 3.00 -6.00
CA CYS A 49 10.10 2.75 -4.57
C CYS A 49 9.70 3.97 -3.74
N GLY A 50 8.79 3.77 -2.79
CA GLY A 50 8.47 4.76 -1.77
C GLY A 50 9.47 4.76 -0.62
N THR A 51 9.54 5.87 0.11
CA THR A 51 10.32 5.96 1.36
C THR A 51 9.59 5.28 2.52
N ALA A 52 8.25 5.32 2.50
CA ALA A 52 7.37 4.53 3.35
C ALA A 52 6.06 4.18 2.63
N ALA A 53 5.39 3.10 3.06
CA ALA A 53 4.08 2.73 2.51
C ALA A 53 3.32 1.77 3.43
N CYS A 54 2.00 1.66 3.22
CA CYS A 54 1.15 0.69 3.88
C CYS A 54 1.19 -0.68 3.16
N VAL A 55 0.40 -1.64 3.64
CA VAL A 55 0.25 -2.97 3.02
C VAL A 55 -0.07 -2.91 1.53
N ALA A 56 -0.98 -2.02 1.11
CA ALA A 56 -1.40 -1.93 -0.29
C ALA A 56 -0.30 -1.38 -1.20
N GLY A 57 0.42 -0.33 -0.77
CA GLY A 57 1.54 0.20 -1.53
C GLY A 57 2.65 -0.83 -1.68
N TRP A 58 2.95 -1.59 -0.61
CA TRP A 58 3.97 -2.63 -0.69
C TRP A 58 3.58 -3.77 -1.61
N ALA A 59 2.31 -4.14 -1.66
CA ALA A 59 1.83 -5.12 -2.64
C ALA A 59 2.13 -4.66 -4.07
N CYS A 60 1.78 -3.42 -4.42
CA CYS A 60 2.03 -2.86 -5.75
C CYS A 60 3.53 -2.75 -6.06
N GLN A 61 4.33 -2.22 -5.13
CA GLN A 61 5.77 -2.09 -5.30
C GLN A 61 6.45 -3.45 -5.51
N MET A 62 6.04 -4.48 -4.77
CA MET A 62 6.59 -5.82 -4.91
C MET A 62 6.17 -6.54 -6.20
N GLU A 63 5.10 -6.07 -6.85
CA GLU A 63 4.65 -6.53 -8.16
C GLU A 63 5.41 -5.83 -9.30
N GLY A 64 6.19 -4.79 -9.00
CA GLY A 64 6.93 -3.99 -9.98
C GLY A 64 6.13 -2.81 -10.54
N ASP A 65 4.92 -2.57 -10.02
CA ASP A 65 4.12 -1.41 -10.39
C ASP A 65 4.83 -0.11 -9.96
N LYS A 66 4.71 0.94 -10.77
CA LYS A 66 5.31 2.26 -10.48
C LYS A 66 4.28 3.19 -9.86
N PHE A 67 4.59 3.82 -8.74
CA PHE A 67 3.72 4.84 -8.16
C PHE A 67 3.66 6.07 -9.05
N SER A 68 2.45 6.53 -9.34
CA SER A 68 2.18 7.72 -10.14
C SER A 68 1.80 8.88 -9.23
N ILE A 69 2.73 9.80 -9.02
CA ILE A 69 2.52 11.01 -8.22
C ILE A 69 1.91 12.08 -9.12
N SER A 70 0.70 12.54 -8.77
CA SER A 70 0.00 13.53 -9.58
C SER A 70 0.68 14.90 -9.50
N ARG A 71 0.48 15.72 -10.53
CA ARG A 71 0.88 17.13 -10.51
C ARG A 71 0.35 17.86 -9.28
N PHE A 72 -0.89 17.59 -8.87
CA PHE A 72 -1.52 18.31 -7.75
C PHE A 72 -0.78 18.06 -6.43
N GLU A 73 -0.34 16.82 -6.20
CA GLU A 73 0.47 16.46 -5.03
C GLU A 73 1.82 17.19 -5.02
N LEU A 74 2.38 17.46 -6.19
CA LEU A 74 3.65 18.17 -6.35
C LEU A 74 3.50 19.71 -6.24
N MET A 75 2.28 20.24 -6.36
CA MET A 75 2.03 21.67 -6.25
C MET A 75 2.13 22.12 -4.79
N GLY A 76 2.99 23.11 -4.53
CA GLY A 76 3.23 23.65 -3.19
C GLY A 76 4.60 23.31 -2.61
N ALA A 77 5.45 22.57 -3.35
CA ALA A 77 6.78 22.15 -2.92
C ALA A 77 6.82 21.57 -1.48
N PRO A 78 5.90 20.65 -1.12
CA PRO A 78 5.97 20.02 0.19
C PRO A 78 7.26 19.21 0.32
N SER A 79 7.75 18.99 1.54
CA SER A 79 8.92 18.12 1.76
C SER A 79 8.60 16.65 1.48
N LYS A 80 7.31 16.29 1.51
CA LYS A 80 6.80 14.93 1.30
C LYS A 80 5.54 14.95 0.45
N VAL A 81 5.37 13.94 -0.39
CA VAL A 81 4.18 13.74 -1.23
C VAL A 81 3.71 12.29 -1.19
N THR A 82 2.46 12.07 -1.59
CA THR A 82 1.87 10.74 -1.67
C THR A 82 1.45 10.36 -3.08
N ALA A 83 1.24 9.07 -3.30
CA ALA A 83 0.65 8.56 -4.54
C ALA A 83 -0.63 7.78 -4.22
N ASP A 84 -1.67 8.02 -5.02
CA ASP A 84 -2.93 7.26 -4.97
C ASP A 84 -3.04 6.19 -6.06
N PHE A 85 -2.23 6.35 -7.11
CA PHE A 85 -2.29 5.52 -8.30
C PHE A 85 -0.94 4.84 -8.55
N VAL A 86 -1.00 3.70 -9.21
CA VAL A 86 0.17 3.02 -9.77
C VAL A 86 -0.04 2.75 -11.27
N ARG A 87 1.05 2.70 -12.01
CA ARG A 87 1.09 2.18 -13.37
C ARG A 87 1.68 0.77 -13.35
N SER A 88 0.94 -0.20 -13.87
CA SER A 88 1.40 -1.58 -14.03
C SER A 88 2.35 -1.74 -15.22
N GLU A 89 3.01 -2.90 -15.31
CA GLU A 89 3.97 -3.20 -16.38
C GLU A 89 3.37 -3.14 -17.80
N ASP A 90 2.09 -3.48 -17.95
CA ASP A 90 1.33 -3.35 -19.20
C ASP A 90 0.94 -1.90 -19.55
N GLY A 91 1.24 -0.95 -18.65
CA GLY A 91 1.00 0.48 -18.85
C GLY A 91 -0.36 0.97 -18.36
N GLU A 92 -1.20 0.11 -17.79
CA GLU A 92 -2.49 0.50 -17.23
C GLU A 92 -2.35 1.26 -15.90
N VAL A 93 -3.27 2.20 -15.63
CA VAL A 93 -3.27 3.00 -14.40
C VAL A 93 -4.36 2.50 -13.46
N HIS A 94 -3.97 2.18 -12.24
CA HIS A 94 -4.86 1.62 -11.23
C HIS A 94 -4.83 2.44 -9.96
N PHE A 95 -5.97 2.54 -9.29
CA PHE A 95 -6.00 2.98 -7.90
C PHE A 95 -5.32 1.93 -7.02
N ILE A 96 -4.44 2.35 -6.12
CA ILE A 96 -3.57 1.43 -5.34
C ILE A 96 -4.39 0.40 -4.56
N ALA A 97 -5.51 0.81 -3.95
CA ALA A 97 -6.33 -0.12 -3.17
C ALA A 97 -6.92 -1.24 -4.03
N ASP A 98 -7.39 -0.92 -5.24
CA ASP A 98 -7.98 -1.90 -6.16
C ASP A 98 -6.91 -2.85 -6.70
N ARG A 99 -5.76 -2.31 -7.10
CA ARG A 99 -4.63 -3.10 -7.60
C ARG A 99 -4.06 -4.02 -6.52
N ALA A 100 -3.86 -3.51 -5.31
CA ALA A 100 -3.39 -4.31 -4.19
C ALA A 100 -4.37 -5.41 -3.80
N ARG A 101 -5.68 -5.14 -3.85
CA ARG A 101 -6.72 -6.17 -3.61
C ARG A 101 -6.59 -7.32 -4.60
N GLU A 102 -6.38 -7.02 -5.88
CA GLU A 102 -6.17 -8.02 -6.92
C GLU A 102 -4.88 -8.83 -6.69
N ILE A 103 -3.75 -8.15 -6.47
CA ILE A 103 -2.44 -8.78 -6.20
C ILE A 103 -2.51 -9.71 -4.99
N LEU A 104 -3.21 -9.28 -3.92
CA LEU A 104 -3.31 -10.03 -2.67
C LEU A 104 -4.42 -11.08 -2.68
N GLY A 105 -5.29 -11.10 -3.68
CA GLY A 105 -6.44 -12.00 -3.74
C GLY A 105 -7.43 -11.78 -2.59
N LEU A 106 -7.66 -10.52 -2.21
CA LEU A 106 -8.60 -10.16 -1.15
C LEU A 106 -9.97 -9.84 -1.76
N ASP A 107 -11.04 -10.16 -1.03
CA ASP A 107 -12.34 -9.54 -1.32
C ASP A 107 -12.36 -8.07 -0.85
N ARG A 108 -13.43 -7.36 -1.20
CA ARG A 108 -13.58 -5.93 -0.90
C ARG A 108 -13.66 -5.63 0.60
N GLU A 109 -14.33 -6.46 1.38
CA GLU A 109 -14.52 -6.25 2.82
C GLU A 109 -13.20 -6.48 3.55
N THR A 110 -12.55 -7.60 3.25
CA THR A 110 -11.22 -7.94 3.75
C THR A 110 -10.20 -6.87 3.37
N SER A 111 -10.19 -6.38 2.12
CA SER A 111 -9.27 -5.32 1.71
C SER A 111 -9.48 -4.03 2.47
N ASN A 112 -10.74 -3.61 2.67
CA ASN A 112 -11.05 -2.39 3.42
C ASN A 112 -10.52 -2.43 4.85
N ILE A 113 -10.67 -3.59 5.51
CA ILE A 113 -10.16 -3.78 6.86
C ILE A 113 -8.64 -3.81 6.84
N VAL A 114 -7.99 -4.59 5.96
CA VAL A 114 -6.53 -4.71 5.93
C VAL A 114 -5.86 -3.36 5.62
N PHE A 115 -6.47 -2.55 4.76
CA PHE A 115 -5.92 -1.29 4.27
C PHE A 115 -6.33 -0.07 5.11
N CYS A 116 -7.09 -0.26 6.18
CA CYS A 116 -7.50 0.84 7.05
C CYS A 116 -6.29 1.57 7.65
N GLU A 117 -6.24 2.90 7.47
CA GLU A 117 -5.16 3.77 7.95
C GLU A 117 -5.04 3.81 9.48
N ALA A 118 -6.12 3.53 10.20
CA ALA A 118 -6.19 3.61 11.66
C ALA A 118 -5.44 2.45 12.36
N TRP A 119 -4.93 1.47 11.62
CA TRP A 119 -4.14 0.39 12.20
C TRP A 119 -2.71 0.78 12.51
N SER A 120 -2.29 0.56 13.75
CA SER A 120 -0.86 0.54 14.07
C SER A 120 -0.14 -0.62 13.39
N THR A 121 1.16 -0.47 13.13
CA THR A 121 2.03 -1.54 12.59
C THR A 121 1.87 -2.87 13.35
N LYS A 122 1.73 -2.82 14.68
CA LYS A 122 1.51 -4.02 15.51
C LYS A 122 0.16 -4.69 15.23
N GLN A 123 -0.89 -3.93 14.94
CA GLN A 123 -2.19 -4.47 14.56
C GLN A 123 -2.14 -5.06 13.15
N VAL A 124 -1.54 -4.35 12.19
CA VAL A 124 -1.33 -4.83 10.82
C VAL A 124 -0.62 -6.19 10.82
N LEU A 125 0.49 -6.31 11.55
CA LEU A 125 1.23 -7.59 11.67
C LEU A 125 0.38 -8.72 12.26
N LYS A 126 -0.56 -8.43 13.15
CA LYS A 126 -1.48 -9.43 13.73
C LYS A 126 -2.57 -9.83 12.74
N ILE A 127 -3.11 -8.89 11.97
CA ILE A 127 -4.08 -9.13 10.89
C ILE A 127 -3.42 -10.00 9.81
N LEU A 128 -2.25 -9.60 9.30
CA LEU A 128 -1.50 -10.36 8.31
C LEU A 128 -1.16 -11.78 8.80
N LYS A 129 -0.74 -11.93 10.07
CA LYS A 129 -0.47 -13.26 10.65
C LYS A 129 -1.70 -14.17 10.62
N ALA A 130 -2.88 -13.63 10.88
CA ALA A 130 -4.12 -14.41 10.88
C ALA A 130 -4.54 -14.77 9.46
N LEU A 131 -4.58 -13.80 8.53
CA LEU A 131 -4.86 -14.05 7.11
C LEU A 131 -3.94 -15.13 6.52
N ILE A 132 -2.65 -15.07 6.78
CA ILE A 132 -1.67 -16.08 6.33
C ILE A 132 -1.95 -17.48 6.90
N LYS A 133 -2.48 -17.57 8.14
CA LYS A 133 -2.66 -18.83 8.84
C LYS A 133 -4.03 -19.46 8.54
N THR A 134 -5.08 -18.66 8.50
CA THR A 134 -6.47 -19.13 8.49
C THR A 134 -7.27 -18.59 7.33
N GLY A 135 -6.73 -17.65 6.54
CA GLY A 135 -7.47 -16.97 5.48
C GLY A 135 -8.45 -15.91 5.98
N GLU A 136 -8.50 -15.65 7.29
CA GLU A 136 -9.54 -14.83 7.93
C GLU A 136 -8.95 -13.73 8.81
N ILE A 137 -9.67 -12.60 8.91
CA ILE A 137 -9.38 -11.53 9.85
C ILE A 137 -9.97 -11.89 11.22
N PRO A 138 -9.21 -11.79 12.33
CA PRO A 138 -9.75 -12.06 13.66
C PRO A 138 -10.90 -11.10 13.99
N GLN A 139 -12.04 -11.62 14.47
CA GLN A 139 -13.27 -10.85 14.71
C GLN A 139 -13.08 -9.54 15.48
N LYS A 140 -12.17 -9.50 16.46
CA LYS A 140 -11.86 -8.27 17.22
C LYS A 140 -11.37 -7.10 16.34
N TYR A 141 -10.78 -7.37 15.18
CA TYR A 141 -10.35 -6.35 14.22
C TYR A 141 -11.46 -5.97 13.26
N VAL A 142 -12.38 -6.90 12.96
CA VAL A 142 -13.61 -6.60 12.22
C VAL A 142 -14.47 -5.63 13.04
N ASN A 143 -14.82 -5.98 14.28
CA ASN A 143 -15.62 -5.12 15.15
C ASN A 143 -14.97 -3.75 15.37
N LYS A 144 -13.64 -3.73 15.59
CA LYS A 144 -12.92 -2.47 15.80
C LYS A 144 -12.89 -1.60 14.53
N TYR A 145 -12.96 -2.21 13.34
CA TYR A 145 -13.06 -1.46 12.09
C TYR A 145 -14.45 -0.81 11.92
N GLU A 146 -15.50 -1.50 12.35
CA GLU A 146 -16.87 -0.99 12.35
C GLU A 146 -17.09 0.19 13.31
N ASP A 147 -16.21 0.33 14.32
CA ASP A 147 -16.22 1.44 15.28
C ASP A 147 -15.55 2.74 14.76
N PHE A 148 -14.94 2.72 13.57
CA PHE A 148 -14.30 3.88 12.94
C PHE A 148 -15.30 4.70 12.11
#